data_AF-A0A7S2SHG4-F1
#
_entry.id   AF-A0A7S2SHG4-F1
#
_cell.length_a   1.000
_cell.length_b   1.000
_cell.length_c   1.000
_cell.angle_alpha   90.00
_cell.angle_beta   90.00
_cell.angle_gamma   90.00
#
_symmetry.space_group_name_H-M   'P 1'
#
loop_
_entity.id
_entity.type
_entity.pdbx_description
1 polymer ?
#
loop_
_entity_poly.entity_id
_entity_poly.type
_entity_poly.pdbx_seq_one_letter_code
_entity_poly.pdbx_strand_id
1 'polypeptide(L)'
;IVGCFVGNILLFEGFGHATERINKRIRDMAFSALLRQEVAFFDKRSVGSITSQLQDDAAFIFAFSGEPIRTLVMNVASVITGITVSLFFMWPFALLSLGVIPFMGFATSLEMKRFLGEDEGGETTEDGTKSPGGIIVETLLNIRTVSALTLEEQRFDDFKDALARSEGNIIKESAISGVLSGLSILIQQWVNALQFWWGGWLLYNYPTKYDFNDFLIAMFSLLFSLFAIGAATQGVSDKAKAEAAAGRLFYLINRKSSIDPLSKEGKKLD
;
A
#
# COMPACT_ATOMS: atom_id res chain seq x y z
N ILE A 1 -11.01 -11.03 28.33
CA ILE A 1 -12.14 -10.33 27.66
C ILE A 1 -12.22 -8.86 28.10
N VAL A 2 -12.49 -8.56 29.38
CA VAL A 2 -12.58 -7.16 29.86
C VAL A 2 -11.29 -6.35 29.63
N GLY A 3 -10.12 -6.94 29.91
CA GLY A 3 -8.84 -6.28 29.64
C GLY A 3 -8.59 -5.99 28.14
N CYS A 4 -8.99 -6.91 27.25
CA CYS A 4 -8.87 -6.70 25.81
C CYS A 4 -9.81 -5.61 25.30
N PHE A 5 -11.01 -5.52 25.87
CA PHE A 5 -12.00 -4.49 25.54
C PHE A 5 -11.49 -3.09 25.96
N VAL A 6 -11.08 -2.95 27.22
CA VAL A 6 -10.53 -1.70 27.74
C VAL A 6 -9.25 -1.31 26.98
N GLY A 7 -8.36 -2.26 26.72
CA GLY A 7 -7.13 -2.00 25.96
C GLY A 7 -7.38 -1.52 24.54
N ASN A 8 -8.35 -2.10 23.83
CA ASN A 8 -8.72 -1.64 22.49
C ASN A 8 -9.32 -0.23 22.51
N ILE A 9 -10.20 0.08 23.47
CA ILE A 9 -10.77 1.44 23.61
C ILE A 9 -9.65 2.46 23.84
N LEU A 10 -8.72 2.19 24.76
CA LEU A 10 -7.61 3.10 25.04
C LEU A 10 -6.70 3.30 23.81
N LEU A 11 -6.45 2.24 23.05
CA LEU A 11 -5.68 2.32 21.81
C LEU A 11 -6.37 3.17 20.74
N PHE A 12 -7.66 2.94 20.51
CA PHE A 12 -8.45 3.70 19.54
C PHE A 12 -8.55 5.18 19.91
N GLU A 13 -8.94 5.47 21.15
CA GLU A 13 -9.08 6.85 21.64
C GLU A 13 -7.74 7.57 21.67
N GLY A 14 -6.68 6.91 22.15
CA GLY A 14 -5.34 7.50 22.27
C GLY A 14 -4.74 7.85 20.91
N PHE A 15 -4.76 6.90 19.95
CA PHE A 15 -4.28 7.16 18.60
C PHE A 15 -5.18 8.16 17.87
N GLY A 16 -6.51 8.08 18.03
CA GLY A 16 -7.45 9.04 17.45
C GLY A 16 -7.16 10.49 17.86
N HIS A 17 -7.02 10.74 19.17
CA HIS A 17 -6.69 12.07 19.69
C HIS A 17 -5.31 12.56 19.23
N ALA A 18 -4.30 11.67 19.19
CA ALA A 18 -2.96 12.02 18.73
C ALA A 18 -2.96 12.42 17.24
N THR A 19 -3.62 11.63 16.40
CA THR A 19 -3.73 11.89 14.96
C THR A 19 -4.49 13.18 14.69
N GLU A 20 -5.59 13.46 15.40
CA GLU A 20 -6.36 14.70 15.22
C GLU A 20 -5.54 15.95 15.60
N ARG A 21 -4.75 15.89 16.69
CA ARG A 21 -3.86 16.99 17.08
C ARG A 21 -2.77 17.25 16.05
N ILE A 22 -2.15 16.20 15.54
CA ILE A 22 -1.15 16.30 14.46
C ILE A 22 -1.81 16.90 13.21
N ASN A 23 -3.03 16.45 12.92
CA ASN A 23 -3.81 16.90 11.78
C ASN A 23 -4.08 18.40 11.80
N LYS A 24 -4.59 18.88 12.92
CA LYS A 24 -4.83 20.31 13.13
C LYS A 24 -3.54 21.11 12.93
N ARG A 25 -2.45 20.71 13.59
CA ARG A 25 -1.17 21.43 13.53
C ARG A 25 -0.60 21.48 12.11
N ILE A 26 -0.67 20.40 11.36
CA ILE A 26 -0.18 20.33 9.98
C ILE A 26 -1.00 21.25 9.07
N ARG A 27 -2.33 21.23 9.18
CA ARG A 27 -3.21 22.13 8.39
C ARG A 27 -2.96 23.60 8.72
N ASP A 28 -2.81 23.94 9.99
CA ASP A 28 -2.52 25.31 10.43
C ASP A 28 -1.18 25.81 9.87
N MET A 29 -0.12 24.98 9.94
CA MET A 29 1.20 25.31 9.40
C MET A 29 1.16 25.46 7.86
N ALA A 30 0.49 24.55 7.17
CA ALA A 30 0.44 24.59 5.71
C ALA A 30 -0.39 25.78 5.20
N PHE A 31 -1.50 26.10 5.86
CA PHE A 31 -2.30 27.29 5.55
C PHE A 31 -1.52 28.58 5.84
N SER A 32 -0.83 28.66 6.97
CA SER A 32 0.02 29.81 7.30
C SER A 32 1.18 29.98 6.29
N ALA A 33 1.81 28.88 5.87
CA ALA A 33 2.85 28.90 4.84
C ALA A 33 2.32 29.31 3.47
N LEU A 34 1.09 28.92 3.12
CA LEU A 34 0.43 29.30 1.88
C LEU A 34 0.13 30.81 1.83
N LEU A 35 -0.37 31.38 2.92
CA LEU A 35 -0.62 32.83 3.03
C LEU A 35 0.65 33.69 2.99
N ARG A 36 1.81 33.10 3.29
CA ARG A 36 3.12 33.76 3.22
C ARG A 36 3.74 33.77 1.84
N GLN A 37 3.16 33.08 0.85
CA GLN A 37 3.74 33.02 -0.50
C GLN A 37 3.50 34.32 -1.28
N GLU A 38 4.45 34.65 -2.15
CA GLU A 38 4.38 35.83 -3.02
C GLU A 38 3.35 35.67 -4.15
N VAL A 39 2.88 36.80 -4.72
CA VAL A 39 1.89 36.81 -5.81
C VAL A 39 2.33 35.97 -7.02
N ALA A 40 3.63 35.99 -7.35
CA ALA A 40 4.19 35.20 -8.46
C ALA A 40 4.02 33.67 -8.28
N PHE A 41 3.83 33.18 -7.06
CA PHE A 41 3.48 31.78 -6.80
C PHE A 41 2.05 31.46 -7.27
N PHE A 42 1.11 32.39 -7.04
CA PHE A 42 -0.29 32.28 -7.45
C PHE A 42 -0.51 32.59 -8.93
N ASP A 43 0.39 33.33 -9.59
CA ASP A 43 0.32 33.52 -11.04
C ASP A 43 0.58 32.22 -11.83
N LYS A 44 1.39 31.32 -11.27
CA LYS A 44 1.73 30.02 -11.90
C LYS A 44 0.72 28.91 -11.60
N ARG A 45 -0.16 29.10 -10.61
CA ARG A 45 -1.07 28.05 -10.11
C ARG A 45 -2.39 28.66 -9.69
N SER A 46 -3.50 28.13 -10.21
CA SER A 46 -4.83 28.63 -9.80
C SER A 46 -5.07 28.38 -8.31
N VAL A 47 -5.61 29.40 -7.62
CA VAL A 47 -5.90 29.35 -6.17
C VAL A 47 -6.82 28.17 -5.83
N GLY A 48 -7.79 27.87 -6.70
CA GLY A 48 -8.68 26.72 -6.55
C GLY A 48 -7.94 25.38 -6.62
N SER A 49 -7.02 25.22 -7.56
CA SER A 49 -6.21 24.00 -7.68
C SER A 49 -5.30 23.79 -6.48
N ILE A 50 -4.62 24.84 -5.98
CA ILE A 50 -3.74 24.73 -4.82
C ILE A 50 -4.53 24.40 -3.56
N THR A 51 -5.70 25.03 -3.37
CA THR A 51 -6.52 24.81 -2.16
C THR A 51 -7.09 23.40 -2.15
N SER A 52 -7.59 22.90 -3.28
CA SER A 52 -8.05 21.52 -3.42
C SER A 52 -6.90 20.54 -3.20
N GLN A 53 -5.76 20.75 -3.87
CA GLN A 53 -4.59 19.90 -3.72
C GLN A 53 -4.07 19.88 -2.28
N LEU A 54 -4.10 21.01 -1.57
CA LEU A 54 -3.70 21.08 -0.18
C LEU A 54 -4.66 20.31 0.73
N GLN A 55 -5.97 20.39 0.46
CA GLN A 55 -6.99 19.62 1.17
C GLN A 55 -6.78 18.12 0.95
N ASP A 56 -6.54 17.70 -0.29
CA ASP A 56 -6.33 16.31 -0.67
C ASP A 56 -5.02 15.77 -0.08
N ASP A 57 -3.90 16.49 -0.22
CA ASP A 57 -2.59 16.08 0.32
C ASP A 57 -2.64 16.00 1.84
N ALA A 58 -3.30 16.94 2.51
CA ALA A 58 -3.48 16.90 3.95
C ALA A 58 -4.35 15.70 4.36
N ALA A 59 -5.53 15.51 3.73
CA ALA A 59 -6.41 14.38 3.99
C ALA A 59 -5.70 13.03 3.79
N PHE A 60 -4.86 12.91 2.77
CA PHE A 60 -4.08 11.71 2.48
C PHE A 60 -3.07 11.40 3.60
N ILE A 61 -2.32 12.40 4.06
CA ILE A 61 -1.38 12.25 5.17
C ILE A 61 -2.10 11.81 6.45
N PHE A 62 -3.32 12.30 6.68
CA PHE A 62 -4.11 11.95 7.87
C PHE A 62 -4.74 10.57 7.81
N ALA A 63 -5.26 10.19 6.64
CA ALA A 63 -5.72 8.84 6.38
C ALA A 63 -4.59 7.83 6.67
N PHE A 64 -3.34 8.17 6.34
CA PHE A 64 -2.20 7.33 6.65
C PHE A 64 -1.74 7.40 8.13
N SER A 65 -1.79 8.58 8.76
CA SER A 65 -1.22 8.80 10.10
C SER A 65 -2.06 8.23 11.25
N GLY A 66 -3.33 7.89 11.03
CA GLY A 66 -4.23 7.38 12.07
C GLY A 66 -4.28 5.87 12.13
N GLU A 67 -5.19 5.31 11.35
CA GLU A 67 -5.53 3.90 11.40
C GLU A 67 -4.38 2.97 10.94
N PRO A 68 -3.65 3.25 9.84
CA PRO A 68 -2.56 2.39 9.41
C PRO A 68 -1.41 2.29 10.42
N ILE A 69 -1.01 3.41 11.04
CA ILE A 69 0.03 3.41 12.07
C ILE A 69 -0.41 2.61 13.30
N ARG A 70 -1.65 2.81 13.76
CA ARG A 70 -2.22 2.03 14.87
C ARG A 70 -2.21 0.54 14.58
N THR A 71 -2.69 0.16 13.39
CA THR A 71 -2.74 -1.24 12.94
C THR A 71 -1.33 -1.83 12.80
N LEU A 72 -0.35 -1.06 12.33
CA LEU A 72 1.05 -1.50 12.25
C LEU A 72 1.62 -1.80 13.63
N VAL A 73 1.44 -0.89 14.59
CA VAL A 73 1.92 -1.08 15.98
C VAL A 73 1.25 -2.31 16.61
N MET A 74 -0.06 -2.47 16.41
CA MET A 74 -0.81 -3.63 16.88
C MET A 74 -0.31 -4.93 16.26
N ASN A 75 -0.06 -4.94 14.95
CA ASN A 75 0.42 -6.11 14.23
C ASN A 75 1.83 -6.50 14.69
N VAL A 76 2.74 -5.54 14.86
CA VAL A 76 4.09 -5.79 15.37
C VAL A 76 4.03 -6.37 16.79
N ALA A 77 3.20 -5.80 17.67
CA ALA A 77 3.01 -6.33 19.01
C ALA A 77 2.44 -7.77 18.98
N SER A 78 1.44 -8.03 18.14
CA SER A 78 0.85 -9.36 17.96
C SER A 78 1.90 -10.39 17.53
N VAL A 79 2.72 -10.06 16.53
CA VAL A 79 3.80 -10.93 16.03
C VAL A 79 4.82 -11.24 17.11
N ILE A 80 5.30 -10.23 17.85
CA ILE A 80 6.25 -10.43 18.94
C ILE A 80 5.66 -11.34 20.01
N THR A 81 4.42 -11.08 20.42
CA THR A 81 3.75 -11.90 21.44
C THR A 81 3.52 -13.33 20.97
N GLY A 82 3.05 -13.56 19.74
CA GLY A 82 2.77 -14.90 19.25
C GLY A 82 4.01 -15.74 18.98
N ILE A 83 5.12 -15.13 18.54
CA ILE A 83 6.44 -15.79 18.46
C ILE A 83 6.95 -16.14 19.86
N THR A 84 6.86 -15.21 20.82
CA THR A 84 7.32 -15.45 22.20
C THR A 84 6.55 -16.59 22.88
N VAL A 85 5.22 -16.58 22.74
CA VAL A 85 4.34 -17.63 23.29
C VAL A 85 4.63 -18.98 22.64
N SER A 86 4.72 -19.04 21.30
CA SER A 86 5.00 -20.32 20.62
C SER A 86 6.37 -20.89 20.96
N LEU A 87 7.41 -20.05 21.11
CA LEU A 87 8.73 -20.48 21.55
C LEU A 87 8.72 -21.03 22.98
N PHE A 88 7.88 -20.48 23.86
CA PHE A 88 7.79 -20.92 25.25
C PHE A 88 7.13 -22.30 25.39
N PHE A 89 6.01 -22.53 24.69
CA PHE A 89 5.26 -23.79 24.77
C PHE A 89 5.85 -24.92 23.93
N MET A 90 6.24 -24.64 22.68
CA MET A 90 6.73 -25.67 21.76
C MET A 90 7.80 -25.11 20.81
N TRP A 91 9.01 -24.92 21.34
CA TRP A 91 10.12 -24.34 20.59
C TRP A 91 10.48 -25.03 19.26
N PRO A 92 10.44 -26.38 19.09
CA PRO A 92 10.84 -26.98 17.81
C PRO A 92 9.79 -26.75 16.72
N PHE A 93 8.52 -26.62 17.09
CA PHE A 93 7.43 -26.27 16.17
C PHE A 93 7.49 -24.79 15.77
N ALA A 94 7.81 -23.91 16.72
CA ALA A 94 8.01 -22.49 16.47
C ALA A 94 9.19 -22.23 15.52
N LEU A 95 10.31 -22.94 15.68
CA LEU A 95 11.46 -22.82 14.78
C LEU A 95 11.15 -23.29 13.36
N LEU A 96 10.44 -24.40 13.20
CA LEU A 96 9.99 -24.84 11.87
C LEU A 96 9.14 -23.76 11.22
N SER A 97 8.17 -23.23 11.94
CA SER A 97 7.26 -22.20 11.43
C SER A 97 8.01 -20.92 11.04
N LEU A 98 8.97 -20.46 11.86
CA LEU A 98 9.84 -19.33 11.51
C LEU A 98 10.67 -19.59 10.25
N GLY A 99 11.15 -20.83 10.04
CA GLY A 99 11.92 -21.21 8.86
C GLY A 99 11.11 -21.20 7.57
N VAL A 100 9.79 -21.42 7.64
CA VAL A 100 8.92 -21.44 6.46
C VAL A 100 8.40 -20.06 6.07
N ILE A 101 8.33 -19.10 7.00
CA ILE A 101 7.95 -17.70 6.72
C ILE A 101 8.72 -17.08 5.54
N PRO A 102 10.08 -17.10 5.49
CA PRO A 102 10.81 -16.52 4.37
C PRO A 102 10.55 -17.24 3.04
N PHE A 103 10.28 -18.55 3.07
CA PHE A 103 9.93 -19.31 1.88
C PHE A 103 8.55 -18.91 1.32
N MET A 104 7.56 -18.73 2.20
CA MET A 104 6.24 -18.19 1.81
C MET A 104 6.32 -16.73 1.34
N GLY A 105 7.15 -15.91 2.01
CA GLY A 105 7.40 -14.53 1.60
C GLY A 105 8.03 -14.43 0.21
N PHE A 106 8.96 -15.32 -0.12
CA PHE A 106 9.55 -15.38 -1.45
C PHE A 106 8.51 -15.72 -2.53
N ALA A 107 7.69 -16.75 -2.29
CA ALA A 107 6.63 -17.17 -3.23
C ALA A 107 5.60 -16.06 -3.48
N THR A 108 5.11 -15.42 -2.41
CA THR A 108 4.14 -14.32 -2.49
C THR A 108 4.72 -13.07 -3.14
N SER A 109 5.99 -12.74 -2.89
CA SER A 109 6.65 -11.59 -3.53
C SER A 109 6.80 -11.76 -5.05
N LEU A 110 6.97 -13.00 -5.53
CA LEU A 110 7.05 -13.31 -6.94
C LEU A 110 5.68 -13.18 -7.62
N GLU A 111 4.62 -13.59 -6.94
CA GLU A 111 3.24 -13.40 -7.38
C GLU A 111 2.87 -11.91 -7.43
N MET A 112 3.17 -11.16 -6.36
CA MET A 112 2.85 -9.73 -6.28
C MET A 112 3.60 -8.90 -7.33
N LYS A 113 4.86 -9.25 -7.64
CA LYS A 113 5.62 -8.62 -8.74
C LYS A 113 5.04 -8.91 -10.11
N ARG A 114 4.41 -10.06 -10.32
CA ARG A 114 3.75 -10.41 -11.59
C ARG A 114 2.39 -9.77 -11.70
N PHE A 115 1.63 -9.70 -10.62
CA PHE A 115 0.33 -9.05 -10.60
C PHE A 115 0.45 -7.52 -10.75
N LEU A 116 1.34 -6.88 -9.99
CA LEU A 116 1.64 -5.45 -10.17
C LEU A 116 2.40 -5.18 -11.47
N GLY A 117 3.23 -6.13 -11.91
CA GLY A 117 3.89 -6.10 -13.20
C GLY A 117 2.96 -6.42 -14.38
N GLU A 118 1.74 -6.91 -14.17
CA GLU A 118 0.70 -7.02 -15.21
C GLU A 118 -0.01 -5.67 -15.36
N ASP A 119 -0.22 -4.94 -14.27
CA ASP A 119 -0.79 -3.59 -14.27
C ASP A 119 0.17 -2.55 -14.90
N GLU A 120 1.49 -2.76 -14.82
CA GLU A 120 2.52 -1.92 -15.47
C GLU A 120 3.19 -2.58 -16.70
N GLY A 121 3.00 -3.87 -16.96
CA GLY A 121 3.86 -4.65 -17.87
C GLY A 121 3.15 -5.45 -18.96
N GLY A 122 1.90 -5.11 -19.25
CA GLY A 122 1.43 -5.09 -20.64
C GLY A 122 2.08 -3.96 -21.47
N GLU A 123 2.82 -3.06 -20.81
CA GLU A 123 3.55 -1.93 -21.41
C GLU A 123 5.06 -2.20 -21.52
N THR A 124 5.48 -3.40 -21.94
CA THR A 124 6.80 -3.48 -22.57
C THR A 124 6.74 -2.74 -23.90
N THR A 125 7.02 -1.43 -23.86
CA THR A 125 7.72 -0.73 -24.93
C THR A 125 6.98 -0.60 -26.28
N GLU A 126 5.67 -0.44 -26.27
CA GLU A 126 5.02 0.36 -27.33
C GLU A 126 4.55 1.63 -26.66
N ASP A 127 5.12 2.79 -27.06
CA ASP A 127 4.70 4.13 -26.63
C ASP A 127 3.19 4.14 -26.34
N GLY A 128 2.75 4.63 -25.17
CA GLY A 128 1.33 4.61 -24.77
C GLY A 128 0.35 5.12 -25.84
N THR A 129 0.84 5.88 -26.82
CA THR A 129 0.19 6.29 -28.08
C THR A 129 -0.29 5.15 -28.99
N LYS A 130 0.38 3.98 -28.99
CA LYS A 130 0.03 2.79 -29.80
C LYS A 130 -0.90 1.82 -29.08
N SER A 131 -1.12 2.01 -27.78
CA SER A 131 -2.11 1.21 -27.05
C SER A 131 -3.52 1.51 -27.61
N PRO A 132 -4.45 0.54 -27.55
CA PRO A 132 -5.85 0.78 -27.95
C PRO A 132 -6.45 1.99 -27.21
N GLY A 133 -6.10 2.16 -25.93
CA GLY A 133 -6.49 3.32 -25.13
C GLY A 133 -5.87 4.64 -25.62
N GLY A 134 -4.60 4.63 -25.98
CA GLY A 134 -3.89 5.78 -26.54
C GLY A 134 -4.48 6.26 -27.86
N ILE A 135 -4.78 5.33 -28.78
CA ILE A 135 -5.41 5.63 -30.07
C ILE A 135 -6.80 6.25 -29.86
N ILE A 136 -7.61 5.72 -28.94
CA ILE A 136 -8.91 6.30 -28.58
C ILE A 136 -8.74 7.71 -28.02
N VAL A 137 -7.84 7.91 -27.05
CA VAL A 137 -7.61 9.21 -26.41
C VAL A 137 -7.15 10.24 -27.43
N GLU A 138 -6.20 9.90 -28.30
CA GLU A 138 -5.71 10.77 -29.37
C GLU A 138 -6.84 11.14 -30.36
N THR A 139 -7.65 10.15 -30.74
CA THR A 139 -8.76 10.32 -31.69
C THR A 139 -9.85 11.20 -31.09
N LEU A 140 -10.23 11.00 -29.83
CA LEU A 140 -11.25 11.79 -29.14
C LEU A 140 -10.80 13.24 -28.90
N LEU A 141 -9.54 13.44 -28.49
CA LEU A 141 -8.97 14.78 -28.31
C LEU A 141 -8.93 15.56 -29.62
N ASN A 142 -8.71 14.89 -30.75
CA ASN A 142 -8.58 15.50 -32.09
C ASN A 142 -9.75 15.20 -33.04
N ILE A 143 -10.94 14.91 -32.52
CA ILE A 143 -12.08 14.43 -33.33
C ILE A 143 -12.47 15.37 -34.48
N ARG A 144 -12.32 16.69 -34.27
CA ARG A 144 -12.59 17.70 -35.31
C ARG A 144 -11.60 17.59 -36.48
N THR A 145 -10.34 17.29 -36.20
CA THR A 145 -9.28 17.11 -37.20
C THR A 145 -9.47 15.78 -37.95
N VAL A 146 -9.81 14.72 -37.23
CA VAL A 146 -10.07 13.39 -37.79
C VAL A 146 -11.26 13.44 -38.76
N SER A 147 -12.35 14.10 -38.37
CA SER A 147 -13.54 14.27 -39.22
C SER A 147 -13.28 15.21 -40.40
N ALA A 148 -12.54 16.30 -40.20
CA ALA A 148 -12.17 17.23 -41.28
C ALA A 148 -11.26 16.60 -42.35
N LEU A 149 -10.43 15.61 -41.98
CA LEU A 149 -9.58 14.86 -42.89
C LEU A 149 -10.20 13.53 -43.35
N THR A 150 -11.45 13.22 -42.94
CA THR A 150 -12.15 11.97 -43.26
C THR A 150 -11.34 10.71 -42.88
N LEU A 151 -10.61 10.75 -41.75
CA LEU A 151 -9.73 9.66 -41.28
C LEU A 151 -10.40 8.70 -40.30
N GLU A 152 -11.73 8.75 -40.20
CA GLU A 152 -12.52 8.00 -39.22
C GLU A 152 -12.37 6.48 -39.41
N GLU A 153 -12.42 6.02 -40.65
CA GLU A 153 -12.28 4.59 -41.00
C GLU A 153 -10.84 4.10 -40.78
N GLN A 154 -9.84 4.92 -41.13
CA GLN A 154 -8.44 4.60 -40.91
C GLN A 154 -8.10 4.46 -39.42
N ARG A 155 -8.57 5.39 -38.57
CA ARG A 155 -8.35 5.32 -37.12
C ARG A 155 -9.11 4.16 -36.47
N PHE A 156 -10.24 3.76 -37.04
CA PHE A 156 -10.98 2.60 -36.58
C PHE A 156 -10.25 1.28 -36.91
N ASP A 157 -9.63 1.19 -38.09
CA ASP A 157 -8.80 0.03 -38.44
C ASP A 157 -7.52 -0.01 -37.60
N ASP A 158 -6.87 1.13 -37.34
CA ASP A 158 -5.72 1.22 -36.41
C ASP A 158 -6.10 0.70 -35.00
N PHE A 159 -7.30 1.05 -34.53
CA PHE A 159 -7.81 0.56 -33.24
C PHE A 159 -8.06 -0.95 -33.25
N LYS A 160 -8.64 -1.51 -34.32
CA LYS A 160 -8.85 -2.95 -34.48
C LYS A 160 -7.53 -3.71 -34.48
N ASP A 161 -6.53 -3.21 -35.21
CA ASP A 161 -5.21 -3.82 -35.27
C ASP A 161 -4.50 -3.79 -33.91
N ALA A 162 -4.61 -2.68 -33.18
CA ALA A 162 -4.09 -2.57 -31.82
C ALA A 162 -4.81 -3.54 -30.85
N LEU A 163 -6.13 -3.69 -30.98
CA LEU A 163 -6.91 -4.62 -30.15
C LEU A 163 -6.53 -6.09 -30.42
N ALA A 164 -6.38 -6.46 -31.70
CA ALA A 164 -5.98 -7.82 -32.09
C ALA A 164 -4.58 -8.19 -31.58
N ARG A 165 -3.64 -7.23 -31.55
CA ARG A 165 -2.31 -7.43 -30.96
C ARG A 165 -2.36 -7.61 -29.45
N SER A 166 -3.23 -6.86 -28.77
CA SER A 166 -3.43 -7.00 -27.33
C SER A 166 -4.05 -8.34 -26.96
N GLU A 167 -5.10 -8.78 -27.66
CA GLU A 167 -5.84 -10.03 -27.36
C GLU A 167 -5.02 -11.31 -27.54
N GLY A 168 -4.10 -11.35 -28.52
CA GLY A 168 -3.36 -12.57 -28.86
C GLY A 168 -2.49 -13.14 -27.73
N ASN A 169 -2.08 -12.30 -26.79
CA ASN A 169 -1.25 -12.70 -25.65
C ASN A 169 -2.05 -12.97 -24.37
N ILE A 170 -3.25 -12.41 -24.23
CA ILE A 170 -4.05 -12.49 -23.00
C ILE A 170 -4.40 -13.93 -22.61
N ILE A 171 -4.74 -14.80 -23.57
CA ILE A 171 -5.12 -16.20 -23.26
C ILE A 171 -3.94 -16.99 -22.69
N LYS A 172 -2.74 -16.82 -23.28
CA LYS A 172 -1.53 -17.50 -22.81
C LYS A 172 -1.06 -16.92 -21.47
N GLU A 173 -1.12 -15.59 -21.34
CA GLU A 173 -0.75 -14.87 -20.13
C GLU A 173 -1.69 -15.23 -18.96
N SER A 174 -3.00 -15.23 -19.19
CA SER A 174 -4.01 -15.64 -18.20
C SER A 174 -3.84 -17.11 -17.80
N ALA A 175 -3.50 -18.00 -18.73
CA ALA A 175 -3.24 -19.40 -18.43
C ALA A 175 -1.97 -19.57 -17.57
N ILE A 176 -0.90 -18.84 -17.90
CA ILE A 176 0.36 -18.85 -17.14
C ILE A 176 0.13 -18.26 -15.74
N SER A 177 -0.56 -17.13 -15.63
CA SER A 177 -0.92 -16.46 -14.38
C SER A 177 -1.78 -17.36 -13.51
N GLY A 178 -2.82 -17.98 -14.07
CA GLY A 178 -3.68 -18.93 -13.36
C GLY A 178 -2.93 -20.17 -12.84
N VAL A 179 -2.02 -20.76 -13.63
CA VAL A 179 -1.18 -21.88 -13.18
C VAL A 179 -0.24 -21.47 -12.06
N LEU A 180 0.34 -20.26 -12.15
CA LEU A 180 1.25 -19.72 -11.13
C LEU A 180 0.53 -19.43 -9.80
N SER A 181 -0.63 -18.81 -9.83
CA SER A 181 -1.45 -18.60 -8.62
C SER A 181 -1.92 -19.92 -8.02
N GLY A 182 -2.34 -20.88 -8.87
CA GLY A 182 -2.68 -22.23 -8.41
C GLY A 182 -1.51 -22.95 -7.72
N LEU A 183 -0.31 -22.86 -8.30
CA LEU A 183 0.91 -23.42 -7.70
C LEU A 183 1.27 -22.73 -6.37
N SER A 184 1.06 -21.43 -6.27
CA SER A 184 1.31 -20.66 -5.04
C SER A 184 0.37 -21.05 -3.91
N ILE A 185 -0.92 -21.23 -4.20
CA ILE A 185 -1.90 -21.75 -3.23
C ILE A 185 -1.55 -23.19 -2.82
N LEU A 186 -1.16 -24.03 -3.78
CA LEU A 186 -0.75 -25.41 -3.51
C LEU A 186 0.44 -25.44 -2.55
N ILE A 187 1.48 -24.64 -2.77
CA ILE A 187 2.65 -24.56 -1.88
C ILE A 187 2.24 -24.14 -0.47
N GLN A 188 1.35 -23.17 -0.30
CA GLN A 188 0.83 -22.77 1.01
C GLN A 188 0.13 -23.93 1.74
N GLN A 189 -0.71 -24.69 1.02
CA GLN A 189 -1.39 -25.84 1.61
C GLN A 189 -0.43 -26.98 1.96
N TRP A 190 0.62 -27.20 1.18
CA TRP A 190 1.69 -28.15 1.50
C TRP A 190 2.48 -27.75 2.76
N VAL A 191 2.77 -26.46 2.92
CA VAL A 191 3.39 -25.93 4.15
C VAL A 191 2.50 -26.19 5.36
N ASN A 192 1.20 -25.90 5.25
CA ASN A 192 0.25 -26.16 6.33
C ASN A 192 0.21 -27.67 6.67
N ALA A 193 0.19 -28.54 5.67
CA ALA A 193 0.24 -29.98 5.87
C ALA A 193 1.53 -30.44 6.57
N LEU A 194 2.68 -29.87 6.19
CA LEU A 194 3.97 -30.15 6.82
C LEU A 194 3.97 -29.73 8.29
N GLN A 195 3.39 -28.57 8.63
CA GLN A 195 3.27 -28.11 10.02
C GLN A 195 2.43 -29.07 10.86
N PHE A 196 1.29 -29.55 10.35
CA PHE A 196 0.46 -30.53 11.05
C PHE A 196 1.16 -31.88 11.21
N TRP A 197 1.83 -32.36 10.16
CA TRP A 197 2.56 -33.63 10.19
C TRP A 197 3.71 -33.57 11.20
N TRP A 198 4.53 -32.52 11.17
CA TRP A 198 5.64 -32.33 12.10
C TRP A 198 5.16 -32.11 13.53
N GLY A 199 4.10 -31.32 13.72
CA GLY A 199 3.47 -31.10 15.01
C GLY A 199 2.96 -32.39 15.64
N GLY A 200 2.28 -33.23 14.86
CA GLY A 200 1.82 -34.55 15.29
C GLY A 200 2.97 -35.51 15.58
N TRP A 201 4.03 -35.50 14.76
CA TRP A 201 5.23 -36.29 15.00
C TRP A 201 5.95 -35.90 16.30
N LEU A 202 6.00 -34.61 16.63
CA LEU A 202 6.56 -34.11 17.89
C LEU A 202 5.77 -34.62 19.09
N LEU A 203 4.44 -34.59 19.00
CA LEU A 203 3.53 -35.04 20.04
C LEU A 203 3.66 -36.55 20.29
N TYR A 204 3.85 -37.32 19.22
CA TYR A 204 4.03 -38.78 19.30
C TYR A 204 5.37 -39.19 19.92
N ASN A 205 6.48 -38.53 19.56
CA ASN A 205 7.81 -38.92 20.04
C ASN A 205 8.16 -38.36 21.42
N TYR A 206 7.53 -37.25 21.84
CA TYR A 206 7.82 -36.60 23.12
C TYR A 206 6.55 -36.42 23.99
N PRO A 207 5.82 -37.50 24.31
CA PRO A 207 4.55 -37.43 25.03
C PRO A 207 4.69 -36.94 26.47
N THR A 208 5.90 -36.97 27.04
CA THR A 208 6.16 -36.49 28.42
C THR A 208 6.57 -35.02 28.49
N LYS A 209 6.85 -34.38 27.35
CA LYS A 209 7.32 -32.98 27.29
C LYS A 209 6.32 -32.02 26.68
N TYR A 210 5.43 -32.50 25.83
CA TYR A 210 4.47 -31.67 25.11
C TYR A 210 3.08 -32.28 25.22
N ASP A 211 2.12 -31.48 25.68
CA ASP A 211 0.71 -31.85 25.64
C ASP A 211 0.04 -31.34 24.36
N PHE A 212 -1.11 -31.92 24.02
CA PHE A 212 -1.93 -31.46 22.90
C PHE A 212 -2.37 -29.99 23.08
N ASN A 213 -2.56 -29.56 24.33
CA ASN A 213 -2.87 -28.17 24.66
C ASN A 213 -1.72 -27.22 24.26
N ASP A 214 -0.48 -27.58 24.56
CA ASP A 214 0.71 -26.79 24.22
C ASP A 214 0.87 -26.64 22.71
N PHE A 215 0.59 -27.71 21.96
CA PHE A 215 0.58 -27.69 20.50
C PHE A 215 -0.47 -26.72 19.95
N LEU A 216 -1.71 -26.77 20.45
CA LEU A 216 -2.77 -25.85 20.02
C LEU A 216 -2.43 -24.39 20.35
N ILE A 217 -1.89 -24.12 21.54
CA ILE A 217 -1.48 -22.76 21.94
C ILE A 217 -0.41 -22.24 20.98
N ALA A 218 0.63 -23.03 20.70
CA ALA A 218 1.69 -22.63 19.79
C ALA A 218 1.20 -22.46 18.33
N MET A 219 0.29 -23.33 17.87
CA MET A 219 -0.29 -23.25 16.53
C MET A 219 -1.15 -22.00 16.36
N PHE A 220 -2.09 -21.74 17.27
CA PHE A 220 -2.97 -20.58 17.16
C PHE A 220 -2.21 -19.27 17.36
N SER A 221 -1.22 -19.21 18.26
CA SER A 221 -0.42 -18.00 18.45
C SER A 221 0.38 -17.63 17.19
N LEU A 222 0.92 -18.63 16.47
CA LEU A 222 1.60 -18.42 15.19
C LEU A 222 0.63 -18.07 14.07
N LEU A 223 -0.56 -18.69 14.02
CA LEU A 223 -1.58 -18.37 13.03
C LEU A 223 -2.01 -16.89 13.12
N PHE A 224 -2.28 -16.39 14.32
CA PHE A 224 -2.62 -14.97 14.52
C PHE A 224 -1.44 -14.03 14.21
N SER A 225 -0.20 -14.48 14.45
CA SER A 225 1.00 -13.72 14.07
C SER A 225 1.14 -13.62 12.55
N LEU A 226 0.97 -14.73 11.82
CA LEU A 226 0.99 -14.76 10.36
C LEU A 226 -0.09 -13.85 9.76
N PHE A 227 -1.29 -13.86 10.33
CA PHE A 227 -2.39 -12.99 9.90
C PHE A 227 -2.04 -11.51 10.12
N ALA A 228 -1.42 -11.18 11.25
CA ALA A 228 -0.94 -9.82 11.54
C ALA A 228 0.17 -9.36 10.56
N ILE A 229 1.08 -10.26 10.16
CA ILE A 229 2.09 -9.97 9.12
C ILE A 229 1.40 -9.71 7.78
N GLY A 230 0.45 -10.56 7.38
CA GLY A 230 -0.29 -10.39 6.13
C GLY A 230 -1.04 -9.05 6.07
N ALA A 231 -1.72 -8.68 7.15
CA ALA A 231 -2.40 -7.40 7.27
C ALA A 231 -1.42 -6.22 7.26
N ALA A 232 -0.24 -6.35 7.89
CA ALA A 232 0.78 -5.31 7.86
C ALA A 232 1.31 -5.03 6.45
N THR A 233 1.49 -6.07 5.62
CA THR A 233 1.95 -5.94 4.24
C THR A 233 0.99 -5.14 3.37
N GLN A 234 -0.33 -5.28 3.56
CA GLN A 234 -1.33 -4.50 2.83
C GLN A 234 -1.25 -3.00 3.16
N GLY A 235 -0.95 -2.65 4.42
CA GLY A 235 -0.80 -1.23 4.82
C GLY A 235 0.44 -0.53 4.25
N VAL A 236 1.38 -1.27 3.65
CA VAL A 236 2.62 -0.70 3.07
C VAL A 236 2.37 -0.05 1.71
N SER A 237 1.39 -0.50 0.92
CA SER A 237 1.13 0.06 -0.43
C SER A 237 0.71 1.53 -0.38
N ASP A 238 -0.01 1.95 0.67
CA ASP A 238 -0.43 3.34 0.85
C ASP A 238 0.69 4.26 1.34
N LYS A 239 1.81 3.68 1.82
CA LYS A 239 2.94 4.45 2.36
C LYS A 239 3.64 5.28 1.29
N ALA A 240 3.84 4.74 0.08
CA ALA A 240 4.51 5.45 -1.01
C ALA A 240 3.72 6.70 -1.45
N LYS A 241 2.39 6.57 -1.55
CA LYS A 241 1.50 7.70 -1.84
C LYS A 241 1.52 8.72 -0.70
N ALA A 242 1.59 8.26 0.56
CA ALA A 242 1.64 9.14 1.73
C ALA A 242 2.93 9.94 1.79
N GLU A 243 4.05 9.30 1.45
CA GLU A 243 5.36 9.93 1.38
C GLU A 243 5.40 11.00 0.26
N ALA A 244 4.82 10.70 -0.91
CA ALA A 244 4.73 11.67 -1.99
C ALA A 244 3.86 12.89 -1.62
N ALA A 245 2.72 12.68 -0.95
CA ALA A 245 1.85 13.75 -0.47
C ALA A 245 2.54 14.59 0.64
N ALA A 246 3.19 13.91 1.60
CA ALA A 246 3.99 14.56 2.64
C ALA A 246 5.12 15.40 2.04
N GLY A 247 5.83 14.89 1.02
CA GLY A 247 6.89 15.62 0.33
C GLY A 247 6.40 16.94 -0.27
N ARG A 248 5.23 16.94 -0.93
CA ARG A 248 4.62 18.16 -1.47
C ARG A 248 4.21 19.14 -0.38
N LEU A 249 3.61 18.64 0.70
CA LEU A 249 3.19 19.47 1.82
C LEU A 249 4.38 20.11 2.54
N PHE A 250 5.42 19.33 2.83
CA PHE A 250 6.65 19.83 3.44
C PHE A 250 7.42 20.77 2.53
N TYR A 251 7.37 20.56 1.21
CA TYR A 251 7.91 21.51 0.25
C TYR A 251 7.21 22.87 0.38
N LEU A 252 5.87 22.91 0.47
CA LEU A 252 5.13 24.16 0.68
C LEU A 252 5.46 24.81 2.02
N ILE A 253 5.53 24.03 3.11
CA ILE A 253 5.81 24.54 4.46
C ILE A 253 7.22 25.12 4.57
N ASN A 254 8.22 24.48 3.96
CA ASN A 254 9.62 24.89 4.06
C ASN A 254 10.04 25.91 2.99
N ARG A 255 9.20 26.15 1.97
CA ARG A 255 9.48 27.14 0.94
C ARG A 255 9.47 28.54 1.55
N LYS A 256 10.64 29.18 1.58
CA LYS A 256 10.78 30.62 1.91
C LYS A 256 10.28 31.45 0.73
N SER A 257 9.38 32.40 1.01
CA SER A 257 8.94 33.37 0.01
C SER A 257 10.05 34.39 -0.25
N SER A 258 10.22 34.79 -1.51
CA SER A 258 11.14 35.86 -1.91
C SER A 258 10.68 37.25 -1.40
N ILE A 259 9.37 37.43 -1.22
CA ILE A 259 8.77 38.66 -0.69
C ILE A 259 7.80 38.22 0.42
N ASP A 260 8.30 38.07 1.65
CA ASP A 260 7.47 37.68 2.79
C ASP A 260 6.62 38.86 3.27
N PRO A 261 5.28 38.83 3.10
CA PRO A 261 4.39 39.91 3.54
C PRO A 261 4.30 40.02 5.07
N LEU A 262 4.74 39.00 5.81
CA LEU A 262 4.74 38.95 7.28
C LEU A 262 6.14 39.18 7.87
N SER A 263 7.13 39.53 7.05
CA SER A 263 8.47 39.90 7.56
C SER A 263 8.43 41.24 8.29
N LYS A 264 9.14 41.31 9.43
CA LYS A 264 9.29 42.54 10.22
C LYS A 264 10.58 43.30 9.90
N GLU A 265 11.36 42.83 8.91
CA GLU A 265 12.68 43.38 8.57
C GLU A 265 12.60 44.66 7.71
N GLY A 266 11.39 45.04 7.28
CA GLY A 266 11.16 46.29 6.53
C GLY A 266 11.22 47.53 7.42
N LYS A 267 11.74 48.63 6.86
CA LYS A 267 11.73 49.96 7.49
C LYS A 267 10.28 50.45 7.59
N LYS A 268 9.72 50.47 8.81
CA LYS A 268 8.42 51.11 9.05
C LYS A 268 8.60 52.61 8.98
N LEU A 269 7.78 53.28 8.19
CA LEU A 269 7.71 54.74 8.19
C LEU A 269 7.06 55.15 9.52
N ASP A 270 7.78 55.96 10.29
CA ASP A 270 7.28 56.60 11.53
C ASP A 270 6.11 57.55 11.24
#